data_AF-M6CCU6-F1
#
_entry.id   AF-M6CCU6-F1
#
_cell.length_a   1.000
_cell.length_b   1.000
_cell.length_c   1.000
_cell.angle_alpha   90.00
_cell.angle_beta   90.00
_cell.angle_gamma   90.00
#
_symmetry.space_group_name_H-M   'P 1'
#
loop_
_entity.id
_entity.type
_entity.pdbx_description
1 polymer ?
#
loop_
_entity_poly.entity_id
_entity_poly.type
_entity_poly.pdbx_seq_one_letter_code
_entity_poly.pdbx_strand_id
1 'polypeptide(L)'
;MFYTELNSKIDYSRDGLRWNAWGAYGQDFFRVGQMQEILAFLADELHISEIRKTPPTSLEEVTLPKSSFTQTQIRELSKISGAKYFSVERRERIFHSAGRSSYDVLRLSFNTLKNFVDGVIYPSRESEVFKILEYCSKNNITVIPYGGGSSAWEGWKSSKVRDKKAHFPWIRPG
;
A
#
# COMPACT_ATOMS: atom_id res chain seq x y z
N MET A 1 15.25 11.06 -24.20
CA MET A 1 15.09 9.63 -23.85
C MET A 1 15.08 9.52 -22.33
N PHE A 2 14.17 8.79 -21.69
CA PHE A 2 13.34 7.69 -22.20
C PHE A 2 11.87 7.87 -21.82
N TYR A 3 10.98 7.76 -22.80
CA TYR A 3 9.65 7.20 -22.55
C TYR A 3 9.85 5.69 -22.51
N THR A 4 9.80 5.08 -21.32
CA THR A 4 9.63 3.62 -21.24
C THR A 4 8.17 3.31 -21.52
N GLU A 5 7.90 2.70 -22.66
CA GLU A 5 6.66 1.95 -22.85
C GLU A 5 6.54 0.94 -21.70
N LEU A 6 5.35 0.83 -21.11
CA LEU A 6 5.08 -0.21 -20.12
C LEU A 6 5.27 -1.56 -20.81
N ASN A 7 6.07 -2.44 -20.20
CA ASN A 7 6.30 -3.77 -20.75
C ASN A 7 4.97 -4.54 -20.70
N SER A 8 4.30 -4.67 -21.86
CA SER A 8 2.97 -5.28 -21.99
C SER A 8 2.90 -6.76 -21.57
N LYS A 9 4.04 -7.40 -21.33
CA LYS A 9 4.15 -8.77 -20.80
C LYS A 9 4.11 -8.83 -19.27
N ILE A 10 4.20 -7.70 -18.57
CA ILE A 10 4.13 -7.63 -17.11
C ILE A 10 2.68 -7.38 -16.70
N ASP A 11 2.16 -8.23 -15.80
CA ASP A 11 0.88 -7.97 -15.17
C ASP A 11 1.02 -6.86 -14.11
N TYR A 12 0.56 -5.66 -14.47
CA TYR A 12 0.45 -4.52 -13.56
C TYR A 12 -0.89 -4.49 -12.80
N SER A 13 -1.71 -5.53 -12.89
CA SER A 13 -2.92 -5.66 -12.06
C SER A 13 -2.56 -5.66 -10.57
N ARG A 14 -3.57 -5.36 -9.73
CA ARG A 14 -3.40 -5.39 -8.27
C ARG A 14 -3.01 -6.77 -7.74
N ASP A 15 -3.31 -7.84 -8.49
CA ASP A 15 -2.98 -9.21 -8.14
C ASP A 15 -1.61 -9.65 -8.67
N GLY A 16 -1.20 -9.15 -9.84
CA GLY A 16 0.14 -9.31 -10.39
C GLY A 16 1.24 -8.56 -9.62
N LEU A 17 0.92 -7.47 -8.92
CA LEU A 17 1.89 -6.68 -8.14
C LEU A 17 2.19 -7.26 -6.74
N ARG A 18 3.48 -7.27 -6.36
CA ARG A 18 3.92 -7.66 -5.01
C ARG A 18 3.32 -6.70 -3.97
N TRP A 19 2.65 -7.24 -2.94
CA TRP A 19 2.01 -6.42 -1.91
C TRP A 19 2.99 -5.86 -0.87
N ASN A 20 4.11 -6.55 -0.64
CA ASN A 20 5.15 -6.20 0.36
C ASN A 20 6.49 -5.76 -0.26
N ALA A 21 6.61 -5.69 -1.59
CA ALA A 21 7.86 -5.39 -2.30
C ALA A 21 7.60 -4.61 -3.60
N TRP A 22 8.66 -4.30 -4.34
CA TRP A 22 8.59 -3.66 -5.65
C TRP A 22 8.27 -4.65 -6.77
N GLY A 23 7.61 -4.14 -7.83
CA GLY A 23 7.38 -4.86 -9.08
C GLY A 23 6.30 -5.95 -9.03
N ALA A 24 6.18 -6.69 -10.13
CA ALA A 24 5.24 -7.79 -10.30
C ALA A 24 5.83 -9.14 -9.87
N TYR A 25 4.98 -10.08 -9.48
CA TYR A 25 5.36 -11.48 -9.29
C TYR A 25 5.94 -12.07 -10.58
N GLY A 26 6.96 -12.94 -10.44
CA GLY A 26 7.70 -13.51 -11.57
C GLY A 26 8.60 -12.52 -12.34
N GLN A 27 8.65 -11.24 -11.94
CA GLN A 27 9.61 -10.26 -12.44
C GLN A 27 10.67 -10.03 -11.37
N ASP A 28 11.74 -10.82 -11.42
CA ASP A 28 12.90 -10.75 -10.54
C ASP A 28 14.11 -10.13 -11.26
N PHE A 29 15.18 -9.84 -10.52
CA PHE A 29 16.40 -9.29 -11.08
C PHE A 29 17.01 -10.21 -12.15
N PHE A 30 17.54 -9.65 -13.24
CA PHE A 30 18.13 -10.37 -14.38
C PHE A 30 19.30 -11.34 -14.05
N ARG A 31 19.73 -11.41 -12.78
CA ARG A 31 20.85 -12.22 -12.28
C ARG A 31 20.44 -13.21 -11.18
N VAL A 32 19.20 -13.72 -11.16
CA VAL A 32 18.77 -14.77 -10.20
C VAL A 32 19.74 -15.96 -10.18
N GLY A 33 20.23 -16.38 -11.36
CA GLY A 33 21.19 -17.47 -11.49
C GLY A 33 22.59 -17.19 -10.93
N GLN A 34 22.89 -15.95 -10.52
CA GLN A 34 24.17 -15.54 -9.91
C GLN A 34 23.99 -15.08 -8.45
N MET A 35 22.85 -15.43 -7.82
CA MET A 35 22.51 -14.96 -6.48
C MET A 35 23.50 -15.46 -5.41
N GLN A 36 24.10 -16.65 -5.59
CA GLN A 36 25.06 -17.18 -4.62
C GLN A 36 26.36 -16.37 -4.62
N GLU A 37 26.85 -15.99 -5.79
CA GLU A 37 28.04 -15.17 -5.99
C GLU A 37 27.82 -13.74 -5.49
N ILE A 38 26.63 -13.16 -5.73
CA ILE A 38 26.23 -11.86 -5.19
C ILE A 38 26.18 -11.91 -3.66
N LEU A 39 25.60 -12.96 -3.07
CA LEU A 39 25.54 -13.13 -1.62
C LEU A 39 26.92 -13.36 -0.99
N ALA A 40 27.80 -14.12 -1.64
CA ALA A 40 29.18 -14.34 -1.18
C ALA A 40 29.99 -13.03 -1.20
N PHE A 41 29.89 -12.25 -2.28
CA PHE A 41 30.51 -10.92 -2.37
C PHE A 41 29.99 -9.97 -1.26
N LEU A 42 28.68 -9.93 -1.03
CA LEU A 42 28.09 -9.10 0.03
C LEU A 42 28.46 -9.56 1.44
N ALA A 43 28.68 -10.87 1.66
CA ALA A 43 29.14 -11.40 2.94
C ALA A 43 30.58 -10.96 3.25
N ASP A 44 31.47 -11.01 2.26
CA ASP A 44 32.86 -10.58 2.38
C ASP A 44 32.95 -9.06 2.63
N GLU A 45 32.30 -8.25 1.77
CA GLU A 45 32.29 -6.78 1.83
C GLU A 45 31.67 -6.23 3.14
N LEU A 46 30.60 -6.86 3.64
CA LEU A 46 29.95 -6.46 4.90
C LEU A 46 30.55 -7.15 6.14
N HIS A 47 31.58 -7.99 5.96
CA HIS A 47 32.22 -8.81 7.00
C HIS A 47 31.24 -9.66 7.82
N ILE A 48 30.25 -10.26 7.15
CA ILE A 48 29.18 -11.08 7.74
C ILE A 48 29.55 -12.56 7.61
N SER A 49 29.71 -13.25 8.75
CA SER A 49 30.03 -14.69 8.80
C SER A 49 28.84 -15.62 8.53
N GLU A 50 27.60 -15.15 8.65
CA GLU A 50 26.39 -15.94 8.43
C GLU A 50 25.24 -15.09 7.83
N ILE A 51 24.71 -15.50 6.68
CA ILE A 51 23.49 -14.90 6.11
C ILE A 51 22.26 -15.63 6.64
N ARG A 52 21.54 -14.99 7.56
CA ARG A 52 20.30 -15.54 8.14
C ARG A 52 19.13 -15.42 7.18
N LYS A 53 18.35 -16.50 7.03
CA LYS A 53 17.10 -16.49 6.28
C LYS A 53 15.98 -15.85 7.10
N THR A 54 15.43 -14.75 6.60
CA THR A 54 14.33 -13.99 7.23
C THR A 54 13.13 -13.92 6.27
N PRO A 55 12.34 -15.01 6.14
CA PRO A 55 11.20 -15.03 5.23
C PRO A 55 10.15 -13.98 5.65
N PRO A 56 9.47 -13.33 4.68
CA PRO A 56 8.40 -12.39 4.99
C PRO A 56 7.15 -13.11 5.50
N THR A 57 6.41 -12.46 6.39
CA THR A 57 5.05 -12.84 6.80
C THR A 57 4.11 -12.89 5.58
N SER A 58 3.18 -13.85 5.55
CA SER A 58 2.17 -13.92 4.48
C SER A 58 1.13 -12.78 4.58
N LEU A 59 0.39 -12.52 3.50
CA LEU A 59 -0.64 -11.47 3.51
C LEU A 59 -1.78 -11.82 4.48
N GLU A 60 -2.01 -13.10 4.73
CA GLU A 60 -3.05 -13.70 5.56
C GLU A 60 -2.71 -13.58 7.06
N GLU A 61 -1.43 -13.54 7.41
CA GLU A 61 -0.92 -13.47 8.79
C GLU A 61 -0.73 -12.04 9.33
N VAL A 62 -0.67 -11.02 8.46
CA VAL A 62 -0.56 -9.59 8.88
C VAL A 62 -1.63 -9.23 9.94
N THR A 63 -1.22 -8.50 10.98
CA THR A 63 -2.12 -8.07 12.06
C THR A 63 -2.90 -6.83 11.63
N LEU A 64 -3.97 -7.05 10.87
CA LEU A 64 -4.88 -6.03 10.36
C LEU A 64 -6.08 -5.83 11.31
N PRO A 65 -6.29 -4.63 11.90
CA PRO A 65 -7.52 -4.31 12.63
C PRO A 65 -8.75 -4.38 11.73
N LYS A 66 -9.93 -4.70 12.31
CA LYS A 66 -11.21 -4.56 11.60
C LYS A 66 -11.39 -3.13 11.08
N SER A 67 -12.06 -2.97 9.94
CA SER A 67 -12.41 -1.64 9.41
C SER A 67 -13.28 -0.89 10.41
N SER A 68 -13.02 0.40 10.60
CA SER A 68 -13.86 1.29 11.41
C SER A 68 -15.16 1.72 10.72
N PHE A 69 -15.34 1.42 9.42
CA PHE A 69 -16.55 1.81 8.71
C PHE A 69 -17.79 1.05 9.17
N THR A 70 -18.84 1.81 9.48
CA THR A 70 -20.18 1.28 9.73
C THR A 70 -20.79 0.72 8.45
N GLN A 71 -21.74 -0.22 8.58
CA GLN A 71 -22.46 -0.79 7.44
C GLN A 71 -23.18 0.28 6.59
N THR A 72 -23.61 1.40 7.21
CA THR A 72 -24.20 2.54 6.48
C THR A 72 -23.15 3.28 5.65
N GLN A 73 -21.97 3.56 6.20
CA GLN A 73 -20.89 4.20 5.45
C GLN A 73 -20.42 3.33 4.26
N ILE A 74 -20.30 2.01 4.48
CA ILE A 74 -20.00 1.05 3.41
C ILE A 74 -21.05 1.13 2.29
N ARG A 75 -22.35 1.13 2.64
CA ARG A 75 -23.44 1.23 1.64
C ARG A 75 -23.43 2.55 0.88
N GLU A 76 -23.31 3.69 1.56
CA GLU A 76 -23.37 4.99 0.88
C GLU A 76 -22.14 5.22 -0.01
N LEU A 77 -20.92 4.89 0.44
CA LEU A 77 -19.71 4.98 -0.40
C LEU A 77 -19.83 4.04 -1.62
N SER A 78 -20.33 2.82 -1.43
CA SER A 78 -20.58 1.85 -2.51
C SER A 78 -21.62 2.32 -3.53
N LYS A 79 -22.58 3.19 -3.15
CA LYS A 79 -23.53 3.78 -4.12
C LYS A 79 -22.90 4.87 -4.98
N ILE A 80 -21.87 5.56 -4.50
CA ILE A 80 -21.27 6.70 -5.21
C ILE A 80 -20.43 6.22 -6.40
N SER A 81 -19.52 5.28 -6.19
CA SER A 81 -18.65 4.71 -7.24
C SER A 81 -19.14 3.38 -7.81
N GLY A 82 -20.14 2.75 -7.18
CA GLY A 82 -20.51 1.36 -7.44
C GLY A 82 -19.74 0.38 -6.53
N ALA A 83 -20.41 -0.68 -6.08
CA ALA A 83 -19.88 -1.61 -5.08
C ALA A 83 -18.61 -2.37 -5.50
N LYS A 84 -18.36 -2.53 -6.81
CA LYS A 84 -17.10 -3.11 -7.33
C LYS A 84 -15.88 -2.21 -7.06
N TYR A 85 -16.10 -0.91 -6.91
CA TYR A 85 -15.05 0.11 -6.82
C TYR A 85 -14.80 0.59 -5.39
N PHE A 86 -15.52 0.05 -4.40
CA PHE A 86 -15.26 0.29 -2.98
C PHE A 86 -14.95 -1.03 -2.28
N SER A 87 -13.88 -1.06 -1.50
CA SER A 87 -13.42 -2.27 -0.81
C SER A 87 -13.00 -1.98 0.63
N VAL A 88 -13.49 -2.80 1.56
CA VAL A 88 -12.98 -2.91 2.94
C VAL A 88 -12.17 -4.19 3.16
N GLU A 89 -11.82 -4.88 2.06
CA GLU A 89 -11.17 -6.18 2.10
C GLU A 89 -9.71 -6.10 2.54
N ARG A 90 -9.26 -7.19 3.16
CA ARG A 90 -7.93 -7.34 3.75
C ARG A 90 -6.81 -6.96 2.79
N ARG A 91 -6.83 -7.53 1.57
CA ARG A 91 -5.79 -7.31 0.54
C ARG A 91 -5.68 -5.85 0.15
N GLU A 92 -6.80 -5.23 -0.22
CA GLU A 92 -6.85 -3.81 -0.61
C GLU A 92 -6.37 -2.90 0.51
N ARG A 93 -6.89 -3.12 1.73
CA ARG A 93 -6.47 -2.32 2.89
C ARG A 93 -4.97 -2.44 3.14
N ILE A 94 -4.40 -3.65 3.19
CA ILE A 94 -2.95 -3.82 3.40
C ILE A 94 -2.14 -3.14 2.28
N PHE A 95 -2.52 -3.33 1.02
CA PHE A 95 -1.79 -2.78 -0.13
C PHE A 95 -1.74 -1.24 -0.10
N HIS A 96 -2.86 -0.59 0.24
CA HIS A 96 -2.97 0.87 0.28
C HIS A 96 -2.57 1.48 1.62
N SER A 97 -2.21 0.65 2.59
CA SER A 97 -1.69 1.07 3.90
C SER A 97 -0.17 1.23 3.92
N ALA A 98 0.52 1.09 2.78
CA ALA A 98 1.89 1.60 2.66
C ALA A 98 2.29 2.02 1.25
N GLY A 99 3.36 2.83 1.20
CA GLY A 99 4.14 3.09 0.00
C GLY A 99 5.19 2.01 -0.25
N ARG A 100 6.31 2.41 -0.87
CA ARG A 100 7.39 1.50 -1.28
C ARG A 100 8.79 1.96 -0.87
N SER A 101 8.89 2.81 0.16
CA SER A 101 10.16 3.04 0.85
C SER A 101 10.70 1.73 1.46
N SER A 102 12.02 1.62 1.65
CA SER A 102 12.64 0.43 2.26
C SER A 102 12.06 0.11 3.64
N TYR A 103 11.75 1.13 4.44
CA TYR A 103 11.08 0.95 5.74
C TYR A 103 9.65 0.43 5.62
N ASP A 104 8.92 0.81 4.57
CA ASP A 104 7.54 0.35 4.34
C ASP A 104 7.50 -1.10 3.87
N VAL A 105 8.41 -1.45 2.95
CA VAL A 105 8.68 -2.83 2.52
C VAL A 105 9.01 -3.73 3.73
N LEU A 106 9.93 -3.31 4.60
CA LEU A 106 10.28 -4.05 5.81
C LEU A 106 9.10 -4.15 6.80
N ARG A 107 8.32 -3.07 6.98
CA ARG A 107 7.16 -3.06 7.90
C ARG A 107 6.02 -3.96 7.43
N LEU A 108 5.78 -4.03 6.13
CA LEU A 108 4.85 -4.97 5.51
C LEU A 108 5.38 -6.41 5.62
N SER A 109 6.64 -6.63 5.23
CA SER A 109 7.27 -7.96 5.21
C SER A 109 7.39 -8.61 6.58
N PHE A 110 7.57 -7.83 7.66
CA PHE A 110 7.73 -8.36 9.03
C PHE A 110 6.56 -8.01 9.96
N ASN A 111 5.39 -7.67 9.41
CA ASN A 111 4.16 -7.40 10.17
C ASN A 111 4.35 -6.38 11.32
N THR A 112 5.06 -5.28 11.06
CA THR A 112 5.29 -4.18 12.02
C THR A 112 4.63 -2.85 11.59
N LEU A 113 3.76 -2.89 10.58
CA LEU A 113 2.94 -1.76 10.16
C LEU A 113 1.85 -1.45 11.21
N LYS A 114 1.82 -0.20 11.69
CA LYS A 114 0.98 0.21 12.84
C LYS A 114 -0.35 0.87 12.47
N ASN A 115 -0.49 1.36 11.25
CA ASN A 115 -1.68 2.08 10.78
C ASN A 115 -2.13 1.48 9.46
N PHE A 116 -3.44 1.33 9.31
CA PHE A 116 -4.06 0.85 8.09
C PHE A 116 -5.20 1.78 7.67
N VAL A 117 -5.50 1.82 6.37
CA VAL A 117 -6.74 2.45 5.85
C VAL A 117 -7.94 1.57 6.18
N ASP A 118 -9.11 2.17 6.39
CA ASP A 118 -10.34 1.45 6.71
C ASP A 118 -11.09 0.94 5.47
N GLY A 119 -10.80 1.51 4.30
CA GLY A 119 -11.28 1.05 3.01
C GLY A 119 -10.58 1.80 1.88
N VAL A 120 -10.78 1.32 0.65
CA VAL A 120 -10.17 1.82 -0.58
C VAL A 120 -11.30 2.08 -1.57
N ILE A 121 -11.22 3.19 -2.31
CA ILE A 121 -12.20 3.56 -3.33
C ILE A 121 -11.50 3.93 -4.64
N TYR A 122 -12.02 3.43 -5.75
CA TYR A 122 -11.49 3.60 -7.10
C TYR A 122 -12.49 4.38 -7.98
N PRO A 123 -12.60 5.71 -7.80
CA PRO A 123 -13.48 6.53 -8.64
C PRO A 123 -13.02 6.47 -10.10
N SER A 124 -13.99 6.32 -11.00
CA SER A 124 -13.80 6.25 -12.45
C SER A 124 -14.11 7.59 -13.15
N ARG A 125 -14.79 8.51 -12.45
CA ARG A 125 -15.24 9.81 -12.96
C ARG A 125 -14.97 10.93 -11.97
N GLU A 126 -14.69 12.12 -12.47
CA GLU A 126 -14.50 13.33 -11.67
C GLU A 126 -15.70 13.63 -10.76
N SER A 127 -16.93 13.44 -11.25
CA SER A 127 -18.16 13.64 -10.48
C SER A 127 -18.37 12.61 -9.35
N GLU A 128 -17.68 11.47 -9.39
CA GLU A 128 -17.63 10.52 -8.27
C GLU A 128 -16.67 11.03 -7.20
N VAL A 129 -15.50 11.58 -7.58
CA VAL A 129 -14.53 12.19 -6.66
C VAL A 129 -15.17 13.31 -5.83
N PHE A 130 -15.90 14.23 -6.47
CA PHE A 130 -16.60 15.30 -5.75
C PHE A 130 -17.61 14.77 -4.72
N LYS A 131 -18.43 13.77 -5.10
CA LYS A 131 -19.40 13.14 -4.19
C LYS A 131 -18.75 12.38 -3.04
N ILE A 132 -17.63 11.71 -3.29
CA ILE A 132 -16.83 11.02 -2.26
C ILE A 132 -16.29 12.06 -1.27
N LEU A 133 -15.65 13.13 -1.75
CA LEU A 133 -15.11 14.19 -0.91
C LEU A 133 -16.19 14.88 -0.06
N GLU A 134 -17.34 15.18 -0.67
CA GLU A 134 -18.49 15.76 0.02
C GLU A 134 -19.07 14.83 1.09
N TYR A 135 -19.32 13.56 0.74
CA TYR A 135 -19.80 12.55 1.69
C TYR A 135 -18.82 12.38 2.85
N CYS A 136 -17.54 12.26 2.54
CA CYS A 136 -16.51 12.12 3.54
C CYS A 136 -16.52 13.33 4.50
N SER A 137 -16.40 14.54 3.97
CA SER A 137 -16.39 15.78 4.77
C SER A 137 -17.61 15.93 5.68
N LYS A 138 -18.79 15.45 5.26
CA LYS A 138 -20.03 15.47 6.08
C LYS A 138 -20.04 14.44 7.22
N ASN A 139 -19.24 13.38 7.12
CA ASN A 139 -19.18 12.27 8.06
C ASN A 139 -17.87 12.24 8.86
N ASN A 140 -17.07 13.32 8.81
CA ASN A 140 -15.70 13.45 9.35
C ASN A 140 -14.65 12.44 8.82
N ILE A 141 -15.08 11.42 8.07
CA ILE A 141 -14.25 10.68 7.11
C ILE A 141 -13.57 11.73 6.20
N THR A 142 -12.41 11.44 5.63
CA THR A 142 -11.80 12.36 4.66
C THR A 142 -11.07 11.54 3.57
N VAL A 143 -10.22 12.11 2.71
CA VAL A 143 -9.59 11.35 1.60
C VAL A 143 -8.07 11.48 1.57
N ILE A 144 -7.37 10.34 1.64
CA ILE A 144 -5.97 10.17 1.27
C ILE A 144 -5.92 9.78 -0.23
N PRO A 145 -5.37 10.61 -1.12
CA PRO A 145 -5.19 10.23 -2.51
C PRO A 145 -4.07 9.19 -2.65
N TYR A 146 -4.30 8.14 -3.44
CA TYR A 146 -3.33 7.06 -3.69
C TYR A 146 -3.25 6.76 -5.20
N GLY A 147 -2.04 6.78 -5.75
CA GLY A 147 -1.76 6.47 -7.16
C GLY A 147 -1.19 5.06 -7.35
N GLY A 148 -0.01 4.95 -7.99
CA GLY A 148 0.68 3.67 -8.19
C GLY A 148 1.33 3.05 -6.94
N GLY A 149 1.24 3.69 -5.76
CA GLY A 149 1.89 3.22 -4.52
C GLY A 149 3.43 3.33 -4.49
N SER A 150 4.05 3.78 -5.59
CA SER A 150 5.50 3.89 -5.79
C SER A 150 6.18 5.04 -5.04
N SER A 151 5.56 5.58 -3.99
CA SER A 151 6.17 6.63 -3.18
C SER A 151 7.36 6.06 -2.38
N ALA A 152 8.54 6.60 -2.66
CA ALA A 152 9.77 6.30 -1.92
C ALA A 152 9.87 7.05 -0.58
N TRP A 153 8.99 8.04 -0.36
CA TRP A 153 8.99 8.93 0.81
C TRP A 153 7.87 8.54 1.79
N GLU A 154 8.14 8.65 3.09
CA GLU A 154 7.20 8.29 4.16
C GLU A 154 5.97 9.22 4.33
N GLY A 155 5.79 10.21 3.43
CA GLY A 155 4.84 11.32 3.59
C GLY A 155 3.34 10.95 3.65
N TRP A 156 3.01 9.67 3.48
CA TRP A 156 1.66 9.12 3.60
C TRP A 156 1.37 8.54 5.01
N LYS A 157 2.36 8.45 5.91
CA LYS A 157 2.22 7.76 7.20
C LYS A 157 1.31 8.50 8.18
N SER A 158 0.24 7.82 8.60
CA SER A 158 -0.65 8.31 9.66
C SER A 158 0.09 8.46 11.00
N SER A 159 0.29 9.71 11.43
CA SER A 159 0.79 10.05 12.75
C SER A 159 -0.37 10.48 13.65
N LYS A 160 -0.49 9.87 14.83
CA LYS A 160 -1.35 10.40 15.91
C LYS A 160 -0.67 11.65 16.46
N VAL A 161 -0.99 12.83 15.91
CA VAL A 161 -0.53 14.11 16.45
C VAL A 161 -1.66 14.77 17.22
N ARG A 162 -1.50 14.78 18.55
CA ARG A 162 -2.19 15.68 19.45
C ARG A 162 -1.43 17.00 19.42
N ASP A 163 -2.11 18.07 19.02
CA ASP A 163 -1.66 19.47 19.08
C ASP A 163 -0.30 19.81 18.41
N LYS A 164 -0.30 20.01 17.08
CA LYS A 164 0.19 21.27 16.43
C LYS A 164 0.04 21.25 14.90
N LYS A 165 0.06 22.45 14.31
CA LYS A 165 -0.36 22.77 12.94
C LYS A 165 0.53 22.14 11.84
N ALA A 166 -0.09 21.40 10.94
CA ALA A 166 0.23 21.34 9.52
C ALA A 166 -1.03 20.93 8.74
N HIS A 167 -1.37 21.62 7.65
CA HIS A 167 -2.49 21.23 6.79
C HIS A 167 -2.11 19.97 5.99
N PHE A 168 -3.01 18.97 5.92
CA PHE A 168 -3.39 18.15 4.75
C PHE A 168 -4.40 17.06 5.24
N PRO A 169 -5.50 16.77 4.51
CA PRO A 169 -6.59 15.88 4.96
C PRO A 169 -6.28 14.36 4.87
N TRP A 170 -6.97 13.53 5.69
CA TRP A 170 -6.64 12.10 6.01
C TRP A 170 -7.83 11.13 5.76
N ILE A 171 -7.90 9.94 6.37
CA ILE A 171 -9.16 9.17 6.63
C ILE A 171 -9.25 8.99 8.15
N ARG A 172 -10.38 9.29 8.82
CA ARG A 172 -10.97 8.61 10.03
C ARG A 172 -12.39 9.13 10.36
N PRO A 173 -13.36 8.29 10.78
CA PRO A 173 -14.47 8.75 11.61
C PRO A 173 -13.95 9.32 12.94
N GLY A 174 -14.65 10.31 13.50
CA GLY A 174 -14.40 10.85 14.84
C GLY A 174 -14.96 9.97 15.96
#